data_AF-A0A0F9W029-F1
#
_entry.id   AF-A0A0F9W029-F1
#
_cell.length_a   1.000
_cell.length_b   1.000
_cell.length_c   1.000
_cell.angle_alpha   90.00
_cell.angle_beta   90.00
_cell.angle_gamma   90.00
#
_symmetry.space_group_name_H-M   'P 1'
#
loop_
_entity.id
_entity.type
_entity.pdbx_description
1 polymer ?
#
loop_
_entity_poly.entity_id
_entity_poly.type
_entity_poly.pdbx_seq_one_letter_code
_entity_poly.pdbx_strand_id
1 'polypeptide(L)'
;MQGGVQGSNVKSVKRGKRMSKTEKLLKVLDLPEEEQERWVFENVSSYQNLCGEKSLADLAFRLRDKVISSENGTRKWVCGMFDVYMKMTGSKLLNWKWGYVEAKPIHWIVAALIAKEKA
;
A
#
# COMPACT_ATOMS: atom_id res chain seq x y z
N MET A 1 -2.28 33.34 53.90
CA MET A 1 -1.17 33.36 52.91
C MET A 1 -1.05 31.93 52.38
N GLN A 2 -1.47 31.69 51.13
CA GLN A 2 -0.61 31.33 49.98
C GLN A 2 0.24 30.07 50.24
N GLY A 3 0.26 29.00 49.44
CA GLY A 3 -0.31 28.60 48.15
C GLY A 3 0.00 27.09 48.00
N GLY A 4 -0.75 26.30 47.21
CA GLY A 4 -0.32 25.82 45.88
C GLY A 4 1.04 25.12 45.91
N VAL A 5 1.22 23.85 45.52
CA VAL A 5 1.11 23.41 44.12
C VAL A 5 0.76 21.92 44.05
N GLN A 6 -0.32 21.63 43.32
CA GLN A 6 -0.64 20.33 42.74
C GLN A 6 0.52 19.83 41.89
N GLY A 7 1.11 18.70 42.29
CA GLY A 7 1.98 17.91 41.43
C GLY A 7 1.17 17.35 40.26
N SER A 8 1.25 18.04 39.12
CA SER A 8 0.67 17.64 37.84
C SER A 8 1.17 16.24 37.46
N ASN A 9 0.31 15.25 37.60
CA ASN A 9 0.45 13.94 36.98
C ASN A 9 0.23 14.13 35.47
N VAL A 10 1.31 14.42 34.73
CA VAL A 10 1.30 14.59 33.28
C VAL A 10 0.94 13.24 32.68
N LYS A 11 -0.35 13.10 32.31
CA LYS A 11 -0.87 12.01 31.49
C LYS A 11 0.05 11.84 30.29
N SER A 12 0.70 10.69 30.23
CA SER A 12 1.49 10.23 29.10
C SER A 12 0.62 10.32 27.84
N VAL A 13 0.86 11.35 27.03
CA VAL A 13 0.21 11.51 25.72
C VAL A 13 0.67 10.33 24.89
N LYS A 14 -0.24 9.37 24.64
CA LYS A 14 -0.04 8.29 23.67
C LYS A 14 0.37 8.96 22.35
N ARG A 15 1.67 8.95 22.03
CA ARG A 15 2.17 9.34 20.71
C ARG A 15 1.43 8.48 19.70
N GLY A 16 0.49 9.08 18.97
CA GLY A 16 -0.25 8.39 17.92
C GLY A 16 0.76 7.75 16.96
N LYS A 17 0.73 6.42 16.86
CA LYS A 17 1.67 5.67 16.03
C LYS A 17 1.53 6.16 14.60
N ARG A 18 2.53 6.86 14.08
CA ARG A 18 2.55 7.36 12.71
C ARG A 18 2.50 6.15 11.78
N MET A 19 1.47 6.06 10.95
CA MET A 19 1.33 4.96 10.00
C MET A 19 2.51 4.94 9.03
N SER A 20 3.05 3.75 8.80
CA SER A 20 4.06 3.47 7.79
C SER A 20 3.53 3.74 6.39
N LYS A 21 4.44 3.94 5.43
CA LYS A 21 4.07 4.20 4.04
C LYS A 21 3.36 2.99 3.40
N THR A 22 3.75 1.77 3.78
CA THR A 22 3.04 0.53 3.41
C THR A 22 1.61 0.50 3.93
N GLU A 23 1.39 0.83 5.22
CA GLU A 23 0.03 0.89 5.78
C GLU A 23 -0.85 1.92 5.07
N LYS A 24 -0.28 3.06 4.64
CA LYS A 24 -1.01 4.05 3.84
C LYS A 24 -1.40 3.52 2.46
N LEU A 25 -0.50 2.81 1.78
CA LEU A 25 -0.79 2.19 0.48
C LEU A 25 -1.86 1.10 0.59
N LEU A 26 -1.82 0.28 1.64
CA LEU A 26 -2.82 -0.77 1.87
C LEU A 26 -4.21 -0.23 2.16
N LYS A 27 -4.33 0.98 2.75
CA LYS A 27 -5.62 1.64 2.98
C LYS A 27 -6.37 2.02 1.71
N VAL A 28 -5.69 2.13 0.57
CA VAL A 28 -6.34 2.37 -0.72
C VAL A 28 -7.36 1.26 -1.02
N LEU A 29 -7.06 0.03 -0.61
CA LEU A 29 -7.93 -1.13 -0.83
C LEU A 29 -9.23 -1.09 -0.01
N ASP A 30 -9.31 -0.24 1.01
CA ASP A 30 -10.52 -0.03 1.79
C ASP A 30 -11.49 0.97 1.13
N LEU A 31 -11.04 1.68 0.09
CA LEU A 31 -11.84 2.67 -0.62
C LEU A 31 -12.81 1.99 -1.60
N PRO A 32 -13.94 2.64 -1.95
CA PRO A 32 -14.77 2.25 -3.08
C PRO A 32 -13.98 2.20 -4.39
N GLU A 33 -14.40 1.35 -5.34
CA GLU A 33 -13.67 1.12 -6.61
C GLU A 33 -13.42 2.43 -7.38
N GLU A 34 -14.42 3.31 -7.51
CA GLU A 34 -14.27 4.63 -8.16
C GLU A 34 -13.21 5.52 -7.49
N GLU A 35 -13.11 5.46 -6.17
CA GLU A 35 -12.10 6.23 -5.42
C GLU A 35 -10.71 5.61 -5.54
N GLN A 36 -10.61 4.29 -5.70
CA GLN A 36 -9.34 3.62 -6.00
C GLN A 36 -8.80 4.06 -7.35
N GLU A 37 -9.64 4.14 -8.38
CA GLU A 37 -9.23 4.61 -9.70
C GLU A 37 -8.79 6.07 -9.67
N ARG A 38 -9.57 6.93 -9.00
CA ARG A 38 -9.22 8.34 -8.81
C ARG A 38 -7.89 8.48 -8.08
N TRP A 39 -7.67 7.70 -7.03
CA TRP A 39 -6.42 7.69 -6.29
C TRP A 39 -5.23 7.32 -7.20
N VAL A 40 -5.39 6.32 -8.07
CA VAL A 40 -4.36 5.94 -9.05
C VAL A 40 -4.05 7.10 -9.99
N PHE A 41 -5.07 7.79 -10.51
CA PHE A 41 -4.90 8.93 -11.40
C PHE A 41 -4.12 10.08 -10.74
N GLU A 42 -4.37 10.34 -9.46
CA GLU A 42 -3.75 11.43 -8.71
C GLU A 42 -2.34 11.11 -8.22
N ASN A 43 -2.04 9.84 -7.91
CA ASN A 43 -0.83 9.49 -7.15
C ASN A 43 0.19 8.67 -7.95
N VAL A 44 -0.19 8.08 -9.08
CA VAL A 44 0.71 7.29 -9.91
C VAL A 44 1.13 8.13 -11.11
N SER A 45 2.24 8.85 -10.98
CA SER A 45 2.79 9.74 -12.03
C SER A 45 3.07 9.05 -13.37
N SER A 46 3.19 7.72 -13.36
CA SER A 46 3.31 6.93 -14.59
C SER A 46 1.99 6.77 -15.34
N TYR A 47 0.83 6.88 -14.68
CA TYR A 47 -0.47 6.69 -15.34
C TYR A 47 -0.74 7.79 -16.37
N GLN A 48 -0.52 9.05 -16.01
CA GLN A 48 -0.66 10.19 -16.92
C GLN A 48 0.35 10.14 -18.09
N ASN A 49 1.58 9.69 -17.84
CA ASN A 49 2.62 9.52 -18.87
C ASN A 49 2.40 8.27 -19.76
N LEU A 50 1.40 7.44 -19.45
CA LEU A 50 1.04 6.23 -20.19
C LEU A 50 -0.29 6.38 -20.95
N CYS A 51 -0.86 7.59 -21.01
CA CYS A 51 -2.07 7.94 -21.75
C CYS A 51 -1.92 7.78 -23.28
N GLY A 52 -1.92 6.53 -23.71
CA GLY A 52 -2.61 6.09 -24.91
C GLY A 52 -3.40 4.87 -24.46
N GLU A 53 -4.67 5.09 -24.07
CA GLU A 53 -5.65 4.12 -23.53
C GLU A 53 -5.06 2.75 -23.16
N LYS A 54 -4.46 2.68 -21.97
CA LYS A 54 -3.95 1.43 -21.40
C LYS A 54 -4.58 1.25 -20.04
N SER A 55 -5.34 0.19 -19.91
CA SER A 55 -6.17 -0.16 -18.75
C SER A 55 -5.37 -0.15 -17.44
N LEU A 56 -6.06 -0.17 -16.29
CA LEU A 56 -5.40 -0.39 -14.99
C LEU A 56 -4.56 -1.69 -14.98
N ALA A 57 -4.96 -2.70 -15.75
CA ALA A 57 -4.21 -3.95 -15.88
C ALA A 57 -2.85 -3.71 -16.59
N ASP A 58 -2.83 -2.92 -17.66
CA ASP A 58 -1.59 -2.56 -18.36
C ASP A 58 -0.66 -1.75 -17.47
N LEU A 59 -1.19 -0.80 -16.71
CA LEU A 59 -0.43 -0.06 -15.72
C LEU A 59 0.16 -1.01 -14.68
N ALA A 60 -0.65 -1.92 -14.14
CA ALA A 60 -0.23 -2.89 -13.15
C ALA A 60 0.94 -3.75 -13.64
N PHE A 61 0.85 -4.28 -14.86
CA PHE A 61 1.92 -5.09 -15.45
C PHE A 61 3.19 -4.27 -15.68
N ARG A 62 3.09 -3.05 -16.21
CA ARG A 62 4.26 -2.17 -16.39
C ARG A 62 4.95 -1.84 -15.07
N LEU A 63 4.19 -1.59 -14.00
CA LEU A 63 4.74 -1.33 -12.68
C LEU A 63 5.41 -2.57 -12.09
N ARG A 64 4.76 -3.74 -12.21
CA ARG A 64 5.35 -5.02 -11.84
C ARG A 64 6.67 -5.25 -12.54
N ASP A 65 6.72 -5.09 -13.86
CA ASP A 65 7.90 -5.40 -14.67
C ASP A 65 9.07 -4.48 -14.30
N LYS A 66 8.80 -3.18 -14.08
CA LYS A 66 9.79 -2.22 -13.56
C LYS A 66 10.34 -2.61 -12.20
N VAL A 67 9.49 -3.12 -11.31
CA VAL A 67 9.93 -3.61 -9.99
C VAL A 67 10.77 -4.86 -10.18
N ILE A 68 10.31 -5.85 -10.94
CA ILE A 68 10.99 -7.13 -11.15
C ILE A 68 12.36 -6.94 -11.80
N SER A 69 12.51 -5.96 -12.71
CA SER A 69 13.78 -5.66 -13.37
C SER A 69 14.82 -5.00 -12.44
N SER A 70 14.46 -4.62 -11.22
CA SER A 70 15.40 -4.04 -10.24
C SER A 70 16.11 -5.11 -9.40
N GLU A 71 17.21 -4.73 -8.73
CA GLU A 71 17.92 -5.62 -7.82
C GLU A 71 17.02 -6.07 -6.66
N ASN A 72 16.94 -7.39 -6.45
CA ASN A 72 15.99 -8.05 -5.54
C ASN A 72 14.50 -7.80 -5.87
N GLY A 73 14.21 -7.31 -7.07
CA GLY A 73 12.88 -6.89 -7.53
C GLY A 73 11.82 -7.97 -7.37
N THR A 74 12.13 -9.21 -7.79
CA THR A 74 11.21 -10.36 -7.66
C THR A 74 10.83 -10.64 -6.20
N ARG A 75 11.80 -10.62 -5.27
CA ARG A 75 11.53 -10.85 -3.84
C ARG A 75 10.69 -9.72 -3.26
N LYS A 76 11.01 -8.47 -3.58
CA LYS A 76 10.27 -7.28 -3.13
C LYS A 76 8.83 -7.31 -3.65
N TRP A 77 8.63 -7.69 -4.92
CA TRP A 77 7.32 -7.89 -5.53
C TRP A 77 6.50 -8.96 -4.79
N VAL A 78 7.09 -10.12 -4.52
CA VAL A 78 6.45 -11.20 -3.75
C VAL A 78 6.05 -10.72 -2.36
N CYS A 79 6.91 -9.99 -1.65
CA CYS A 79 6.58 -9.41 -0.35
C CYS A 79 5.46 -8.36 -0.43
N GLY A 80 5.40 -7.55 -1.49
CA GLY A 80 4.32 -6.58 -1.70
C GLY A 80 2.99 -7.26 -1.98
N MET A 81 2.98 -8.30 -2.81
CA MET A 81 1.78 -9.13 -3.05
C MET A 81 1.30 -9.82 -1.78
N PHE A 82 2.22 -10.28 -0.93
CA PHE A 82 1.88 -10.86 0.36
C PHE A 82 1.17 -9.84 1.27
N ASP A 83 1.69 -8.61 1.40
CA ASP A 83 1.07 -7.56 2.22
C ASP A 83 -0.36 -7.23 1.73
N VAL A 84 -0.55 -7.15 0.41
CA VAL A 84 -1.87 -6.92 -0.19
C VAL A 84 -2.82 -8.09 0.04
N TYR A 85 -2.35 -9.32 -0.11
CA TYR A 85 -3.15 -10.52 0.16
C TYR A 85 -3.62 -10.58 1.61
N MET A 86 -2.73 -10.32 2.55
CA MET A 86 -3.04 -10.27 3.98
C MET A 86 -4.11 -9.22 4.29
N LYS A 87 -4.08 -8.10 3.57
CA LYS A 87 -5.08 -7.03 3.69
C LYS A 87 -6.44 -7.44 3.12
N MET A 88 -6.49 -8.08 1.96
CA MET A 88 -7.74 -8.54 1.33
C MET A 88 -8.44 -9.63 2.12
N THR A 89 -7.69 -10.62 2.59
CA THR A 89 -8.25 -11.85 3.17
C THR A 89 -8.37 -11.80 4.70
N GLY A 90 -7.75 -10.82 5.34
CA GLY A 90 -7.62 -10.74 6.81
C GLY A 90 -6.91 -11.95 7.44
N SER A 91 -6.40 -12.88 6.63
CA SER A 91 -5.98 -14.21 7.04
C SER A 91 -4.47 -14.30 7.05
N LYS A 92 -3.90 -14.84 8.15
CA LYS A 92 -2.44 -14.88 8.32
C LYS A 92 -1.71 -15.97 7.54
N LEU A 93 -2.41 -17.00 7.04
CA LEU A 93 -1.73 -18.30 6.89
C LEU A 93 -2.23 -19.26 5.79
N LEU A 94 -3.03 -18.85 4.81
CA LEU A 94 -3.50 -19.80 3.78
C LEU A 94 -3.12 -19.34 2.36
N ASN A 95 -1.91 -19.71 1.95
CA ASN A 95 -1.45 -19.73 0.56
C ASN A 95 -1.62 -18.43 -0.26
N TRP A 96 -0.80 -17.42 0.01
CA TRP A 96 -0.67 -16.20 -0.80
C TRP A 96 -0.43 -16.46 -2.30
N LYS A 97 0.08 -17.66 -2.67
CA LYS A 97 0.27 -18.10 -4.06
C LYS A 97 -1.03 -18.08 -4.87
N TRP A 98 -2.20 -18.27 -4.25
CA TRP A 98 -3.50 -18.17 -4.92
C TRP A 98 -4.03 -16.74 -5.01
N GLY A 99 -3.48 -15.82 -4.20
CA GLY A 99 -3.88 -14.41 -4.20
C GLY A 99 -3.66 -13.70 -5.53
N TYR A 100 -2.85 -14.25 -6.44
CA TYR A 100 -2.69 -13.72 -7.79
C TYR A 100 -3.93 -13.96 -8.67
N VAL A 101 -4.67 -15.04 -8.45
CA VAL A 101 -5.81 -15.45 -9.29
C VAL A 101 -7.04 -14.58 -9.02
N GLU A 102 -7.19 -14.08 -7.79
CA GLU A 102 -8.31 -13.25 -7.35
C GLU A 102 -7.99 -11.75 -7.37
N ALA A 103 -6.74 -11.39 -7.66
CA ALA A 103 -6.29 -10.01 -7.61
C ALA A 103 -6.78 -9.20 -8.81
N LYS A 104 -7.66 -8.22 -8.54
CA LYS A 104 -7.92 -7.07 -9.42
C LYS A 104 -6.65 -6.23 -9.71
N PRO A 105 -6.61 -5.48 -10.81
CA PRO A 105 -5.47 -4.62 -11.18
C PRO A 105 -4.97 -3.66 -10.09
N ILE A 106 -5.87 -3.07 -9.30
CA ILE A 106 -5.51 -2.20 -8.18
C ILE A 106 -4.61 -2.90 -7.15
N HIS A 107 -4.84 -4.18 -6.87
CA HIS A 107 -4.04 -4.96 -5.94
C HIS A 107 -2.60 -5.08 -6.43
N TRP A 108 -2.42 -5.30 -7.73
CA TRP A 108 -1.11 -5.38 -8.36
C TRP A 108 -0.41 -4.01 -8.40
N ILE A 109 -1.15 -2.93 -8.65
CA ILE A 109 -0.62 -1.56 -8.57
C ILE A 109 -0.12 -1.29 -7.15
N VAL A 110 -0.94 -1.53 -6.12
CA VAL A 110 -0.57 -1.32 -4.72
C VAL A 110 0.62 -2.20 -4.32
N ALA A 111 0.64 -3.47 -4.73
CA ALA A 111 1.77 -4.37 -4.48
C ALA A 111 3.07 -3.85 -5.11
N ALA A 112 3.01 -3.28 -6.32
CA ALA A 112 4.18 -2.76 -7.02
C ALA A 112 4.73 -1.51 -6.31
N LEU A 113 3.82 -0.66 -5.84
CA LEU A 113 4.19 0.53 -5.06
C LEU A 113 4.82 0.12 -3.73
N ILE A 114 4.25 -0.85 -3.00
CA ILE A 114 4.85 -1.38 -1.76
C ILE A 114 6.23 -1.96 -2.03
N ALA A 115 6.39 -2.73 -3.10
CA ALA A 115 7.67 -3.34 -3.47
C ALA A 115 8.74 -2.28 -3.79
N LYS A 116 8.35 -1.18 -4.45
CA LYS A 116 9.23 -0.03 -4.73
C LYS A 116 9.63 0.71 -3.46
N GLU A 117 8.75 0.83 -2.45
CA GLU A 117 9.10 1.45 -1.17
C GLU A 117 10.07 0.62 -0.33
N LYS A 118 10.04 -0.69 -0.51
CA LYS A 118 11.00 -1.62 0.12
C LYS A 118 12.30 -1.72 -0.68
N ALA A 119 12.43 -0.98 -1.79
CA ALA A 119 13.54 -1.11 -2.72
C ALA A 119 14.76 -0.32 -2.32
#